data_AF-A0A4E0RLA3-F1
#
_entry.id   AF-A0A4E0RLA3-F1
#
_cell.length_a   1.000
_cell.length_b   1.000
_cell.length_c   1.000
_cell.angle_alpha   90.00
_cell.angle_beta   90.00
_cell.angle_gamma   90.00
#
_symmetry.space_group_name_H-M   'P 1'
#
loop_
_entity.id
_entity.type
_entity.pdbx_description
1 polymer ?
#
loop_
_entity_poly.entity_id
_entity_poly.type
_entity_poly.pdbx_seq_one_letter_code
_entity_poly.pdbx_strand_id
1 'polypeptide(L)'
;MSRMLFSILILLFVSHWSVEGQIVGGYSKPRPVTNAEKAQFFQVIKSKFREVGINLYSRPLIFVEVSTQVVAGTNYRFKMRSWRNKCWLIVVFKSLPRAGSRLLAKKPVQIRC
;
A
#
# COMPACT_ATOMS: atom_id res chain seq x y z
N MET A 1 -39.73 25.87 7.40
CA MET A 1 -39.34 24.44 7.46
C MET A 1 -38.59 23.93 6.23
N SER A 2 -38.80 24.48 5.03
CA SER A 2 -38.11 24.07 3.79
C SER A 2 -36.56 24.24 3.79
N ARG A 3 -36.03 25.29 4.43
CA ARG A 3 -34.57 25.57 4.45
C ARG A 3 -33.75 24.52 5.22
N MET A 4 -34.31 23.93 6.29
CA MET A 4 -33.61 22.90 7.07
C MET A 4 -33.50 21.57 6.32
N LEU A 5 -34.51 21.22 5.52
CA LEU A 5 -34.50 20.01 4.68
C LEU A 5 -33.43 20.10 3.59
N PHE A 6 -33.27 21.26 2.95
CA PHE A 6 -32.20 21.48 1.97
C PHE A 6 -30.79 21.36 2.57
N SER A 7 -30.57 21.88 3.77
CA SER A 7 -29.27 21.75 4.46
C SER A 7 -28.96 20.29 4.84
N ILE A 8 -29.96 19.52 5.26
CA ILE A 8 -29.81 18.09 5.57
C ILE A 8 -29.48 17.30 4.28
N LEU A 9 -30.16 17.61 3.18
CA LEU A 9 -29.90 16.97 1.87
C LEU A 9 -28.48 17.25 1.36
N ILE A 10 -27.97 18.47 1.54
CA ILE A 10 -26.60 18.84 1.14
C ILE A 10 -25.57 18.09 2.01
N LEU A 11 -25.80 17.97 3.32
CA LEU A 11 -24.91 17.20 4.21
C LEU A 11 -24.88 15.71 3.86
N LEU A 12 -26.04 15.13 3.51
CA LEU A 12 -26.13 13.74 3.05
C LEU A 12 -25.40 13.55 1.71
N PHE A 13 -25.53 14.48 0.77
CA PHE A 13 -24.83 14.44 -0.51
C PHE A 13 -23.30 14.52 -0.36
N VAL A 14 -22.79 15.41 0.50
CA VAL A 14 -21.34 15.53 0.75
C VAL A 14 -20.78 14.27 1.43
N SER A 15 -21.57 13.61 2.28
CA SER A 15 -21.16 12.35 2.93
C SER A 15 -21.08 11.16 1.96
N HIS A 16 -21.91 11.13 0.92
CA HIS A 16 -21.93 10.07 -0.09
C HIS A 16 -20.74 10.14 -1.07
N TRP A 17 -20.19 11.32 -1.32
CA TRP A 17 -19.12 11.50 -2.31
C TRP A 17 -17.70 11.29 -1.77
N SER A 18 -17.54 11.11 -0.45
CA SER A 18 -16.20 11.10 0.18
C SER A 18 -15.64 9.71 0.50
N VAL A 19 -16.41 8.63 0.26
CA VAL A 19 -16.00 7.27 0.66
C VAL A 19 -16.26 6.25 -0.45
N GLU A 20 -15.80 6.52 -1.66
CA GLU A 20 -15.65 5.44 -2.64
C GLU A 20 -14.44 4.56 -2.27
N GLY A 21 -14.74 3.43 -1.61
CA GLY A 21 -13.95 2.21 -1.77
C GLY A 21 -12.92 1.86 -0.69
N GLN A 22 -12.90 2.54 0.46
CA GLN A 22 -12.00 2.16 1.55
C GLN A 22 -12.71 1.21 2.54
N ILE A 23 -12.65 -0.10 2.27
CA ILE A 23 -13.08 -1.12 3.24
C ILE A 23 -12.21 -0.95 4.50
N VAL A 24 -12.82 -0.56 5.62
CA VAL A 24 -12.12 -0.54 6.92
C VAL A 24 -11.57 -1.93 7.21
N GLY A 25 -10.27 -2.03 7.43
CA GLY A 25 -9.58 -3.30 7.69
C GLY A 25 -9.33 -4.19 6.46
N GLY A 26 -9.80 -3.83 5.27
CA GLY A 26 -9.53 -4.57 4.02
C GLY A 26 -8.36 -3.97 3.22
N TYR A 27 -7.78 -4.76 2.31
CA TYR A 27 -6.89 -4.22 1.28
C TYR A 27 -7.72 -3.64 0.15
N SER A 28 -7.30 -2.48 -0.36
CA SER A 28 -7.83 -1.91 -1.60
C SER A 28 -7.57 -2.82 -2.81
N LYS A 29 -8.29 -2.57 -3.90
CA LYS A 29 -8.01 -3.22 -5.20
C LYS A 29 -6.55 -2.91 -5.61
N PRO A 30 -5.83 -3.88 -6.18
CA PRO A 30 -4.48 -3.64 -6.69
C PRO A 30 -4.45 -2.50 -7.71
N ARG A 31 -3.42 -1.66 -7.62
CA ARG A 31 -3.17 -0.57 -8.57
C ARG A 31 -1.68 -0.48 -8.92
N PRO A 32 -1.32 0.19 -10.03
CA PRO A 32 0.08 0.46 -10.34
C PRO A 32 0.80 1.21 -9.21
N VAL A 33 2.09 0.93 -9.06
CA VAL A 33 2.95 1.58 -8.06
C VAL A 33 3.50 2.89 -8.61
N THR A 34 3.25 3.99 -7.92
CA THR A 34 3.72 5.33 -8.32
C THR A 34 5.23 5.49 -8.14
N ASN A 35 5.84 6.44 -8.86
CA ASN A 35 7.28 6.71 -8.71
C ASN A 35 7.63 7.23 -7.30
N ALA A 36 6.75 8.01 -6.67
CA ALA A 36 6.92 8.45 -5.29
C ALA A 36 6.92 7.28 -4.30
N GLU A 37 6.01 6.31 -4.47
CA GLU A 37 6.01 5.09 -3.65
C GLU A 37 7.27 4.26 -3.88
N LYS A 38 7.71 4.09 -5.13
CA LYS A 38 8.99 3.40 -5.41
C LYS A 38 10.14 4.09 -4.67
N ALA A 39 10.28 5.40 -4.81
CA ALA A 39 11.34 6.16 -4.13
C ALA A 39 11.27 6.01 -2.60
N GLN A 40 10.06 6.06 -2.04
CA GLN A 40 9.84 5.97 -0.60
C GLN A 40 10.14 4.57 -0.03
N PHE A 41 9.70 3.51 -0.72
CA PHE A 41 9.71 2.14 -0.16
C PHE A 41 10.85 1.26 -0.65
N PHE A 42 11.57 1.63 -1.72
CA PHE A 42 12.55 0.75 -2.35
C PHE A 42 13.69 0.34 -1.40
N GLN A 43 14.25 1.27 -0.61
CA GLN A 43 15.38 0.95 0.26
C GLN A 43 15.01 -0.03 1.38
N VAL A 44 13.85 0.16 2.03
CA VAL A 44 13.40 -0.76 3.10
C VAL A 44 13.06 -2.14 2.55
N ILE A 45 12.45 -2.21 1.36
CA ILE A 45 12.17 -3.47 0.67
C ILE A 45 13.48 -4.16 0.30
N LYS A 46 14.41 -3.46 -0.35
CA LYS A 46 15.72 -4.00 -0.76
C LYS A 46 16.51 -4.55 0.43
N SER A 47 16.53 -3.80 1.54
CA SER A 47 17.17 -4.24 2.79
C SER A 47 16.54 -5.54 3.30
N LYS A 48 15.20 -5.61 3.33
CA LYS A 48 14.48 -6.79 3.83
C LYS A 48 14.69 -8.02 2.95
N PHE A 49 14.72 -7.86 1.63
CA PHE A 49 15.03 -8.96 0.71
C PHE A 49 16.46 -9.50 0.93
N ARG A 50 17.44 -8.62 1.15
CA ARG A 50 18.82 -9.02 1.48
C ARG A 50 18.88 -9.78 2.81
N GLU A 51 18.21 -9.27 3.84
CA GLU A 51 18.17 -9.89 5.18
C GLU A 51 17.70 -11.36 5.12
N VAL A 52 16.73 -11.67 4.27
CA VAL A 52 16.18 -13.03 4.13
C VAL A 52 16.91 -13.88 3.08
N GLY A 53 18.08 -13.45 2.61
CA GLY A 53 18.92 -14.20 1.66
C GLY A 53 18.46 -14.13 0.19
N ILE A 54 17.50 -13.26 -0.14
CA ILE A 54 17.08 -13.05 -1.53
C ILE A 54 17.94 -11.95 -2.14
N ASN A 55 18.98 -12.38 -2.87
CA ASN A 55 19.94 -11.47 -3.46
C ASN A 55 19.39 -10.78 -4.72
N LEU A 56 19.24 -9.44 -4.66
CA LEU A 56 18.76 -8.59 -5.75
C LEU A 56 19.88 -8.04 -6.65
N TYR A 57 21.14 -8.34 -6.35
CA TYR A 57 22.31 -7.74 -7.01
C TYR A 57 22.52 -8.24 -8.45
N SER A 58 22.11 -9.48 -8.76
CA SER A 58 22.29 -10.02 -10.10
C SER A 58 21.27 -9.48 -11.09
N ARG A 59 20.01 -9.25 -10.68
CA ARG A 59 18.97 -8.56 -11.47
C ARG A 59 17.88 -7.95 -10.56
N PRO A 60 17.32 -6.77 -10.91
CA PRO A 60 16.40 -6.04 -10.05
C PRO A 60 15.03 -6.73 -9.92
N LEU A 61 14.39 -6.55 -8.77
CA LEU A 61 12.94 -6.79 -8.62
C LEU A 61 12.16 -5.61 -9.18
N ILE A 62 11.09 -5.92 -9.89
CA ILE A 62 10.19 -4.97 -10.52
C ILE A 62 8.93 -4.88 -9.67
N PHE A 63 8.52 -3.65 -9.33
CA PHE A 63 7.21 -3.39 -8.74
C PHE A 63 6.12 -3.67 -9.77
N VAL A 64 5.17 -4.54 -9.44
CA VAL A 64 4.03 -4.88 -10.31
C VAL A 64 2.82 -4.04 -9.92
N GLU A 65 2.37 -4.18 -8.68
CA GLU A 65 1.16 -3.55 -8.16
C GLU A 65 1.26 -3.36 -6.64
N VAL A 66 0.40 -2.52 -6.11
CA VAL A 66 0.25 -2.29 -4.68
C VAL A 66 -1.22 -2.29 -4.29
N SER A 67 -1.51 -2.93 -3.16
CA SER A 67 -2.78 -2.77 -2.42
C SER A 67 -2.47 -2.09 -1.09
N THR A 68 -3.38 -1.24 -0.62
CA THR A 68 -3.22 -0.52 0.65
C THR A 68 -4.31 -0.91 1.63
N GLN A 69 -3.98 -1.03 2.91
CA GLN A 69 -4.94 -1.27 3.99
C GLN A 69 -4.68 -0.23 5.08
N VAL A 70 -5.71 0.55 5.40
CA VAL A 70 -5.63 1.58 6.45
C VAL A 70 -5.87 0.94 7.81
N VAL A 71 -4.98 1.27 8.76
CA VAL A 71 -4.97 0.83 10.16
C VAL A 71 -4.60 2.03 11.04
N ALA A 72 -3.98 1.84 12.22
CA ALA A 72 -3.25 2.90 12.93
C ALA A 72 -1.94 3.27 12.20
N GLY A 73 -2.06 3.70 10.94
CA GLY A 73 -1.01 3.76 9.93
C GLY A 73 -1.52 3.19 8.61
N THR A 74 -0.63 2.69 7.77
CA THR A 74 -1.02 2.09 6.49
C THR A 74 -0.12 0.91 6.14
N ASN A 75 -0.73 -0.24 5.85
CA ASN A 75 -0.03 -1.37 5.26
C ASN A 75 -0.04 -1.24 3.74
N TYR A 76 1.14 -1.25 3.14
CA TYR A 76 1.33 -1.32 1.69
C TYR A 76 1.77 -2.73 1.32
N ARG A 77 0.94 -3.46 0.58
CA ARG A 77 1.24 -4.79 0.07
C ARG A 77 1.68 -4.69 -1.38
N PHE A 78 2.99 -4.77 -1.60
CA PHE A 78 3.58 -4.74 -2.93
C PHE A 78 3.71 -6.15 -3.50
N LYS A 79 3.29 -6.31 -4.75
CA LYS A 79 3.67 -7.45 -5.58
C LYS A 79 4.95 -7.10 -6.34
N MET A 80 5.98 -7.91 -6.14
CA MET A 80 7.29 -7.77 -6.77
C MET A 80 7.51 -8.95 -7.72
N ARG A 81 8.11 -8.70 -8.89
CA ARG A 81 8.46 -9.74 -9.86
C ARG A 81 9.96 -9.71 -10.17
N SER A 82 10.59 -10.87 -10.21
CA SER A 82 11.96 -11.01 -10.73
C SER A 82 11.97 -11.29 -12.21
N TRP A 83 13.13 -11.10 -12.82
CA TRP A 83 13.40 -11.50 -14.20
C TRP A 83 13.13 -12.98 -14.52
N ARG A 84 13.24 -13.89 -13.54
CA ARG A 84 12.93 -15.33 -13.72
C ARG A 84 11.45 -15.65 -13.57
N ASN A 85 10.58 -14.64 -13.65
CA ASN A 85 9.15 -14.78 -13.42
C ASN A 85 8.78 -15.38 -12.05
N LYS A 86 9.62 -15.20 -11.03
CA LYS A 86 9.22 -15.46 -9.63
C LYS A 86 8.58 -14.21 -9.06
N CYS A 87 7.48 -14.37 -8.32
CA CYS A 87 6.77 -13.27 -7.69
C CYS A 87 6.85 -13.36 -6.16
N TRP A 88 6.82 -12.20 -5.51
CA TRP A 88 6.73 -12.09 -4.06
C TRP A 88 5.70 -11.05 -3.67
N LEU A 89 5.05 -11.29 -2.54
CA LEU A 89 4.32 -10.27 -1.81
C LEU A 89 5.18 -9.80 -0.63
N ILE A 90 5.32 -8.48 -0.50
CA ILE A 90 5.93 -7.87 0.68
C ILE A 90 5.00 -6.80 1.24
N VAL A 91 4.77 -6.85 2.55
CA VAL A 91 3.98 -5.85 3.26
C VAL A 91 4.94 -4.89 3.96
N VAL A 92 4.78 -3.60 3.70
CA VAL A 92 5.49 -2.53 4.41
C VAL A 92 4.48 -1.70 5.18
N PHE A 93 4.61 -1.68 6.50
CA PHE A 93 3.83 -0.80 7.37
C PHE A 93 4.47 0.58 7.41
N LYS A 94 3.66 1.62 7.18
CA LYS A 94 4.00 3.03 7.35
C LYS A 94 3.22 3.56 8.55
N SER A 95 3.92 4.05 9.57
CA SER A 95 3.29 4.67 10.75
C SER A 95 2.65 6.02 10.40
N LEU A 96 1.76 6.49 11.29
CA LEU A 96 1.19 7.83 11.21
C LEU A 96 2.29 8.90 11.37
N PRO A 97 2.18 10.07 10.71
CA PRO A 97 3.21 11.11 10.75
C PRO A 97 3.61 11.55 12.17
N ARG A 98 2.64 11.67 13.09
CA ARG A 98 2.89 12.05 14.50
C ARG A 98 3.69 11.02 15.29
N ALA A 99 3.70 9.76 14.85
CA ALA A 99 4.45 8.69 15.49
C ALA A 99 5.91 8.59 14.98
N GLY A 100 6.36 9.55 14.17
CA GLY A 100 7.61 9.48 13.42
C GLY A 100 7.44 8.54 12.23
N SER A 101 7.56 9.06 10.99
CA SER A 101 7.35 8.30 9.75
C SER A 101 8.30 7.10 9.63
N ARG A 102 7.92 5.96 10.18
CA ARG A 102 8.69 4.73 10.25
C ARG A 102 8.14 3.73 9.24
N LEU A 103 9.05 3.11 8.50
CA LEU A 103 8.75 2.04 7.57
C LEU A 103 9.22 0.70 8.14
N LEU A 104 8.33 -0.27 8.19
CA LEU A 104 8.62 -1.62 8.69
C LEU A 104 8.22 -2.65 7.64
N ALA A 105 9.20 -3.29 7.02
CA ALA A 105 8.97 -4.35 6.04
C ALA A 105 8.87 -5.72 6.71
N LYS A 106 7.77 -6.43 6.44
CA LYS A 106 7.58 -7.83 6.85
C LYS A 106 8.37 -8.78 5.94
N LYS A 107 8.55 -10.04 6.38
CA LYS A 107 9.19 -11.08 5.56
C LYS A 107 8.43 -11.24 4.23
N PRO A 108 9.11 -11.19 3.07
CA PRO A 108 8.46 -11.41 1.79
C PRO A 108 7.99 -12.87 1.65
N VAL A 109 6.84 -13.06 1.02
CA VAL A 109 6.23 -14.38 0.76
C VAL A 109 6.31 -14.64 -0.74
N GLN A 110 6.93 -15.74 -1.15
CA GLN A 110 6.95 -16.14 -2.55
C GLN A 110 5.56 -16.61 -2.98
N ILE A 111 5.09 -16.13 -4.13
CA ILE A 111 3.80 -16.48 -4.73
C ILE A 111 3.99 -16.90 -6.18
N ARG A 112 2.93 -17.48 -6.77
CA ARG A 112 2.85 -17.62 -8.22
C ARG A 112 2.64 -16.25 -8.85
N CYS A 113 3.38 -15.98 -9.92
CA CYS A 113 2.94 -15.03 -10.92
C CYS A 113 1.80 -15.72 -11.71
#